data_AF-A0A961QU29-F1
#
_entry.id   AF-A0A961QU29-F1
#
_cell.length_a   1.000
_cell.length_b   1.000
_cell.length_c   1.000
_cell.angle_alpha   90.00
_cell.angle_beta   90.00
_cell.angle_gamma   90.00
#
_symmetry.space_group_name_H-M   'P 1'
#
loop_
_entity.id
_entity.type
_entity.pdbx_description
1 polymer ?
#
loop_
_entity_poly.entity_id
_entity_poly.type
_entity_poly.pdbx_seq_one_letter_code
_entity_poly.pdbx_strand_id
1 'polypeptide(L)'
;MGLRPALWIALAMLAGCATVPAQPITSVRFAAAKLPRGVDRSNRDLAEDFLDLTFALESGEELDGLLRYEAPIRVHVTSPELEPYRGDLEELLARLRNEAGIDIALTEDAAKAQIAIEAVPASEINRVYPTAACFIVPGERGWKSFLRGRPDARLRWSAQTELKGAAIFLPVDTTPQDVRDCLNEELTQALGPANDLYRLPDSIWNDDNFHGIATSFDMLMLRTLYRPELKSGMSREQVAARLPKLLDRTNPAGRGKPRQARNPESRAWGGAIETALSRSTPTKRRQESAEIATQIAAEMRPVDHRLAVSLLTLGRLDLRRDPAAAARDFSEAYQLSREKFGVNDIRT
;
A
#
# COMPACT_ATOMS: atom_id res chain seq x y z
N MET A 1 -80.59 20.23 -35.21
CA MET A 1 -80.33 19.65 -33.87
C MET A 1 -79.90 18.20 -34.06
N GLY A 2 -78.68 17.85 -33.66
CA GLY A 2 -78.16 16.48 -33.80
C GLY A 2 -76.65 16.45 -33.98
N LEU A 3 -75.91 16.69 -32.90
CA LEU A 3 -74.46 16.48 -32.81
C LEU A 3 -74.13 14.98 -32.96
N ARG A 4 -73.08 14.66 -33.72
CA ARG A 4 -72.32 13.40 -33.59
C ARG A 4 -70.87 13.75 -33.22
N PRO A 5 -70.32 13.25 -32.09
CA PRO A 5 -68.97 13.57 -31.69
C PRO A 5 -67.97 12.65 -32.39
N ALA A 6 -66.87 13.24 -32.87
CA ALA A 6 -65.69 12.52 -33.34
C ALA A 6 -64.91 12.00 -32.12
N LEU A 7 -64.67 10.68 -32.10
CA LEU A 7 -63.90 9.99 -31.08
C LEU A 7 -62.40 10.20 -31.37
N TRP A 8 -61.74 11.06 -30.59
CA TRP A 8 -60.28 11.17 -30.60
C TRP A 8 -59.69 10.13 -29.66
N ILE A 9 -58.96 9.16 -30.21
CA ILE A 9 -58.14 8.21 -29.44
C ILE A 9 -56.87 8.95 -29.05
N ALA A 10 -56.76 9.33 -27.77
CA ALA A 10 -55.52 9.83 -27.19
C ALA A 10 -54.58 8.63 -26.91
N LEU A 11 -53.54 8.47 -27.72
CA LEU A 11 -52.46 7.52 -27.45
C LEU A 11 -51.56 8.11 -26.36
N ALA A 12 -51.75 7.69 -25.12
CA ALA A 12 -50.85 8.04 -24.02
C ALA A 12 -49.51 7.31 -24.20
N MET A 13 -48.49 7.99 -24.73
CA MET A 13 -47.11 7.52 -24.63
C MET A 13 -46.63 7.67 -23.19
N LEU A 14 -46.70 6.57 -22.43
CA LEU A 14 -45.95 6.43 -21.18
C LEU A 14 -44.47 6.35 -21.52
N ALA A 15 -43.78 7.48 -21.53
CA ALA A 15 -42.33 7.53 -21.48
C ALA A 15 -41.91 7.01 -20.09
N GLY A 16 -41.68 5.71 -19.97
CA GLY A 16 -41.06 5.13 -18.79
C GLY A 16 -39.65 5.69 -18.65
N CYS A 17 -39.44 6.57 -17.67
CA CYS A 17 -38.11 6.90 -17.20
C CYS A 17 -37.48 5.60 -16.67
N ALA A 18 -36.71 4.91 -17.50
CA ALA A 18 -35.82 3.87 -17.02
C ALA A 18 -34.80 4.55 -16.10
N THR A 19 -35.01 4.45 -14.79
CA THR A 19 -34.01 4.82 -13.80
C THR A 19 -32.81 3.93 -14.04
N VAL A 20 -31.76 4.47 -14.67
CA VAL A 20 -30.46 3.80 -14.74
C VAL A 20 -30.05 3.54 -13.29
N PRO A 21 -29.89 2.28 -12.86
CA PRO A 21 -29.48 2.01 -11.49
C PRO A 21 -28.14 2.70 -11.27
N ALA A 22 -28.09 3.58 -10.28
CA ALA A 22 -26.86 4.26 -9.90
C ALA A 22 -25.84 3.18 -9.52
N GLN A 23 -24.70 3.18 -10.20
CA GLN A 23 -23.62 2.26 -9.87
C GLN A 23 -23.12 2.54 -8.44
N PRO A 24 -22.95 1.51 -7.59
CA PRO A 24 -22.40 1.72 -6.26
C PRO A 24 -20.98 2.30 -6.37
N ILE A 25 -20.57 3.16 -5.44
CA ILE A 25 -19.23 3.79 -5.48
C ILE A 25 -18.11 2.73 -5.49
N THR A 26 -18.37 1.55 -4.92
CA THR A 26 -17.47 0.39 -4.97
C THR A 26 -17.21 -0.13 -6.39
N SER A 27 -18.10 0.09 -7.37
CA SER A 27 -17.88 -0.33 -8.76
C SER A 27 -17.12 0.71 -9.59
N VAL A 28 -16.91 1.92 -9.07
CA VAL A 28 -16.04 2.91 -9.71
C VAL A 28 -14.59 2.50 -9.47
N ARG A 29 -13.90 2.15 -10.56
CA ARG A 29 -12.46 1.88 -10.58
C ARG A 29 -11.77 2.95 -11.40
N PHE A 30 -10.70 3.53 -10.88
CA PHE A 30 -9.78 4.28 -11.72
C PHE A 30 -9.11 3.30 -12.69
N ALA A 31 -8.90 3.73 -13.94
CA ALA A 31 -8.28 2.88 -14.94
C ALA A 31 -6.92 2.38 -14.42
N ALA A 32 -6.62 1.09 -14.62
CA ALA A 32 -5.33 0.53 -14.26
C ALA A 32 -4.23 1.37 -14.92
N ALA A 33 -3.47 2.11 -14.11
CA ALA A 33 -2.34 2.86 -14.61
C ALA A 33 -1.40 1.85 -15.28
N LYS A 34 -1.05 2.08 -16.54
CA LYS A 34 -0.07 1.24 -17.22
C LYS A 34 1.29 1.51 -16.57
N LEU A 35 1.65 0.68 -15.60
CA LEU A 35 2.89 0.84 -14.85
C LEU A 35 4.10 0.67 -15.80
N PRO A 36 5.17 1.47 -15.60
CA PRO A 36 6.41 1.30 -16.33
C PRO A 36 6.93 -0.13 -16.20
N ARG A 37 7.45 -0.75 -17.27
CA ARG A 37 8.06 -2.07 -17.16
C ARG A 37 9.51 -1.95 -16.71
N GLY A 38 9.86 -2.71 -15.66
CA GLY A 38 11.22 -2.71 -15.11
C GLY A 38 11.47 -1.57 -14.13
N VAL A 39 12.68 -1.52 -13.57
CA VAL A 39 13.08 -0.55 -12.55
C VAL A 39 14.42 0.08 -12.94
N ASP A 40 14.41 1.38 -13.19
CA ASP A 40 15.60 2.12 -13.65
C ASP A 40 16.50 2.60 -12.49
N ARG A 41 16.82 1.69 -11.55
CA ARG A 41 17.62 1.97 -10.34
C ARG A 41 18.88 1.12 -10.31
N SER A 42 19.94 1.62 -9.66
CA SER A 42 21.16 0.84 -9.42
C SER A 42 20.85 -0.44 -8.64
N ASN A 43 21.42 -1.56 -9.07
CA ASN A 43 21.31 -2.82 -8.34
C ASN A 43 21.94 -2.74 -6.93
N ARG A 44 22.86 -1.80 -6.70
CA ARG A 44 23.43 -1.56 -5.36
C ARG A 44 22.42 -0.90 -4.42
N ASP A 45 21.68 0.08 -4.92
CA ASP A 45 20.65 0.77 -4.14
C ASP A 45 19.44 -0.15 -3.91
N LEU A 46 19.05 -0.93 -4.93
CA LEU A 46 18.02 -1.97 -4.82
C LEU A 46 18.39 -3.05 -3.81
N ALA A 47 19.66 -3.44 -3.71
CA ALA A 47 20.09 -4.42 -2.72
C ALA A 47 19.96 -3.89 -1.29
N GLU A 48 20.29 -2.62 -1.06
CA GLU A 48 20.10 -1.98 0.24
C GLU A 48 18.60 -1.85 0.58
N ASP A 49 17.78 -1.40 -0.39
CA ASP A 49 16.33 -1.31 -0.22
C ASP A 49 15.71 -2.67 0.10
N PHE A 50 16.10 -3.71 -0.61
CA PHE A 50 15.67 -5.08 -0.35
C PHE A 50 15.96 -5.48 1.10
N LEU A 51 17.19 -5.24 1.57
CA LEU A 51 17.57 -5.63 2.92
C LEU A 51 16.81 -4.83 3.97
N ASP A 52 16.61 -3.53 3.76
CA ASP A 52 15.88 -2.68 4.70
C ASP A 52 14.38 -3.03 4.76
N LEU A 53 13.80 -3.48 3.64
CA LEU A 53 12.42 -3.94 3.58
C LEU A 53 12.21 -5.32 4.23
N THR A 54 13.20 -6.21 4.18
CA THR A 54 13.02 -7.62 4.60
C THR A 54 13.68 -8.00 5.91
N PHE A 55 14.43 -7.10 6.56
CA PHE A 55 15.15 -7.37 7.81
C PHE A 55 14.89 -6.35 8.92
N ALA A 56 13.96 -5.42 8.70
CA ALA A 56 13.48 -4.51 9.74
C ALA A 56 11.95 -4.48 9.71
N LEU A 57 11.35 -4.03 10.80
CA LEU A 57 9.94 -3.71 10.93
C LEU A 57 9.79 -2.20 11.06
N GLU A 58 8.58 -1.69 10.82
CA GLU A 58 8.23 -0.28 11.00
C GLU A 58 8.56 0.23 12.43
N SER A 59 8.41 -0.65 13.42
CA SER A 59 8.76 -0.37 14.82
C SER A 59 10.27 -0.14 15.07
N GLY A 60 11.11 -0.43 14.07
CA GLY A 60 12.56 -0.45 14.15
C GLY A 60 13.15 -1.73 14.74
N GLU A 61 12.32 -2.73 15.03
CA GLU A 61 12.80 -4.08 15.37
C GLU A 61 13.44 -4.73 14.15
N GLU A 62 14.60 -5.35 14.34
CA GLU A 62 15.29 -6.10 13.28
C GLU A 62 14.87 -7.58 13.29
N LEU A 63 14.91 -8.20 12.12
CA LEU A 63 14.64 -9.63 11.96
C LEU A 63 15.98 -10.38 11.87
N ASP A 64 16.12 -11.46 12.64
CA ASP A 64 17.35 -12.26 12.66
C ASP A 64 17.58 -13.07 11.36
N GLY A 65 16.50 -13.28 10.59
CA GLY A 65 16.54 -14.06 9.36
C GLY A 65 15.46 -13.65 8.38
N LEU A 66 15.71 -13.94 7.10
CA LEU A 66 14.76 -13.70 6.03
C LEU A 66 13.44 -14.44 6.29
N LEU A 67 12.31 -13.78 6.08
CA LEU A 67 10.98 -14.37 6.19
C LEU A 67 10.28 -14.39 4.84
N ARG A 68 9.85 -15.58 4.40
CA ARG A 68 8.97 -15.79 3.26
C ARG A 68 8.23 -17.12 3.38
N TYR A 69 7.27 -17.36 2.49
CA TYR A 69 6.69 -18.69 2.32
C TYR A 69 7.61 -19.58 1.48
N GLU A 70 7.82 -20.83 1.90
CA GLU A 70 8.60 -21.82 1.13
C GLU A 70 7.75 -22.74 0.25
N ALA A 71 6.41 -22.66 0.38
CA ALA A 71 5.43 -23.44 -0.38
C ALA A 71 4.50 -22.53 -1.20
N PRO A 72 3.76 -23.07 -2.18
CA PRO A 72 2.69 -22.35 -2.87
C PRO A 72 1.74 -21.67 -1.89
N ILE A 73 1.37 -20.43 -2.21
CA ILE A 73 0.58 -19.58 -1.34
C ILE A 73 -0.87 -19.63 -1.79
N ARG A 74 -1.79 -19.90 -0.88
CA ARG A 74 -3.22 -19.87 -1.12
C ARG A 74 -3.86 -18.81 -0.24
N VAL A 75 -4.65 -17.96 -0.88
CA VAL A 75 -5.35 -16.84 -0.26
C VAL A 75 -6.82 -17.18 -0.16
N HIS A 76 -7.41 -17.01 1.02
CA HIS A 76 -8.83 -17.19 1.25
C HIS A 76 -9.45 -15.89 1.74
N VAL A 77 -10.62 -15.54 1.21
CA VAL A 77 -11.39 -14.36 1.64
C VAL A 77 -12.55 -14.86 2.49
N THR A 78 -12.57 -14.47 3.76
CA THR A 78 -13.50 -15.04 4.76
C THR A 78 -14.82 -14.26 4.83
N SER A 79 -14.88 -13.05 4.26
CA SER A 79 -15.95 -12.07 4.49
C SER A 79 -16.72 -11.73 3.21
N PRO A 80 -18.06 -11.91 3.17
CA PRO A 80 -18.90 -11.50 2.03
C PRO A 80 -18.81 -10.01 1.71
N GLU A 81 -18.51 -9.16 2.69
CA GLU A 81 -18.32 -7.72 2.54
C GLU A 81 -17.18 -7.36 1.57
N LEU A 82 -16.25 -8.30 1.35
CA LEU A 82 -15.13 -8.13 0.43
C LEU A 82 -15.42 -8.57 -1.01
N GLU A 83 -16.60 -9.15 -1.28
CA GLU A 83 -16.98 -9.60 -2.62
C GLU A 83 -16.86 -8.50 -3.70
N PRO A 84 -17.23 -7.22 -3.43
CA PRO A 84 -17.04 -6.14 -4.41
C PRO A 84 -15.57 -5.91 -4.83
N TYR A 85 -14.61 -6.33 -3.99
CA TYR A 85 -13.17 -6.17 -4.22
C TYR A 85 -12.49 -7.44 -4.75
N ARG A 86 -13.25 -8.53 -4.97
CA ARG A 86 -12.70 -9.80 -5.49
C ARG A 86 -11.93 -9.60 -6.80
N GLY A 87 -12.46 -8.77 -7.70
CA GLY A 87 -11.78 -8.48 -8.97
C GLY A 87 -10.45 -7.72 -8.79
N ASP A 88 -10.38 -6.81 -7.82
CA ASP A 88 -9.14 -6.08 -7.48
C ASP A 88 -8.09 -7.06 -6.90
N LEU A 89 -8.53 -8.00 -6.03
CA LEU A 89 -7.69 -9.08 -5.52
C LEU A 89 -7.19 -10.02 -6.62
N GLU A 90 -8.06 -10.48 -7.52
CA GLU A 90 -7.70 -11.36 -8.63
C GLU A 90 -6.68 -10.72 -9.57
N GLU A 91 -6.81 -9.41 -9.82
CA GLU A 91 -5.85 -8.62 -10.59
C GLU A 91 -4.49 -8.58 -9.91
N LEU A 92 -4.44 -8.24 -8.62
CA LEU A 92 -3.19 -8.24 -7.85
C LEU A 92 -2.53 -9.62 -7.83
N LEU A 93 -3.29 -10.69 -7.59
CA LEU A 93 -2.80 -12.06 -7.63
C LEU A 93 -2.27 -12.45 -9.01
N ALA A 94 -2.91 -12.00 -10.09
CA ALA A 94 -2.42 -12.22 -11.45
C ALA A 94 -1.08 -11.51 -11.68
N ARG A 95 -0.93 -10.27 -11.18
CA ARG A 95 0.34 -9.53 -11.25
C ARG A 95 1.44 -10.19 -10.43
N LEU A 96 1.15 -10.63 -9.20
CA LEU A 96 2.10 -11.38 -8.38
C LEU A 96 2.61 -12.66 -9.06
N ARG A 97 1.73 -13.38 -9.76
CA ARG A 97 2.12 -14.53 -10.60
C ARG A 97 2.98 -14.12 -11.79
N ASN A 98 2.52 -13.13 -12.57
CA ASN A 98 3.09 -12.82 -13.88
C ASN A 98 4.35 -11.93 -13.82
N GLU A 99 4.39 -10.99 -12.88
CA GLU A 99 5.47 -10.01 -12.74
C GLU A 99 6.50 -10.47 -11.69
N ALA A 100 6.04 -11.00 -10.55
CA ALA A 100 6.89 -11.45 -9.46
C ALA A 100 7.23 -12.96 -9.51
N GLY A 101 6.50 -13.77 -10.28
CA GLY A 101 6.79 -15.20 -10.43
C GLY A 101 6.45 -16.03 -9.18
N ILE A 102 5.50 -15.56 -8.37
CA ILE A 102 5.09 -16.22 -7.12
C ILE A 102 3.94 -17.20 -7.43
N ASP A 103 4.03 -18.44 -6.95
CA ASP A 103 2.90 -19.38 -6.97
C ASP A 103 1.88 -18.96 -5.91
N ILE A 104 0.94 -18.11 -6.30
CA ILE A 104 -0.12 -17.59 -5.44
C ILE A 104 -1.48 -17.64 -6.14
N ALA A 105 -2.51 -18.11 -5.43
CA ALA A 105 -3.86 -18.25 -5.97
C ALA A 105 -4.94 -18.16 -4.89
N LEU A 106 -6.17 -17.83 -5.30
CA LEU A 106 -7.35 -17.96 -4.44
C LEU A 106 -7.65 -19.43 -4.13
N THR A 107 -8.24 -19.68 -2.97
CA THR A 107 -8.81 -20.96 -2.59
C THR A 107 -10.14 -20.75 -1.87
N GLU A 108 -11.12 -21.59 -2.18
CA GLU A 108 -12.37 -21.69 -1.41
C GLU A 108 -12.20 -22.57 -0.15
N ASP A 109 -11.13 -23.37 -0.10
CA ASP A 109 -10.79 -24.21 1.04
C ASP A 109 -9.92 -23.45 2.04
N ALA A 110 -10.53 -22.92 3.10
CA ALA A 110 -9.87 -22.19 4.18
C ALA A 110 -8.76 -23.01 4.88
N ALA A 111 -8.87 -24.34 4.93
CA ALA A 111 -7.88 -25.18 5.59
C ALA A 111 -6.55 -25.26 4.81
N LYS A 112 -6.58 -24.96 3.51
CA LYS A 112 -5.40 -24.92 2.63
C LYS A 112 -4.77 -23.54 2.54
N ALA A 113 -5.43 -22.50 3.05
CA ALA A 113 -4.96 -21.12 2.93
C ALA A 113 -3.78 -20.84 3.87
N GLN A 114 -2.77 -20.16 3.33
CA GLN A 114 -1.70 -19.55 4.10
C GLN A 114 -2.13 -18.14 4.52
N ILE A 115 -2.80 -17.40 3.63
CA ILE A 115 -3.25 -16.03 3.92
C ILE A 115 -4.77 -16.02 4.00
N ALA A 116 -5.31 -15.53 5.11
CA ALA A 116 -6.74 -15.24 5.27
C ALA A 116 -6.97 -13.73 5.21
N ILE A 117 -7.92 -13.27 4.42
CA ILE A 117 -8.33 -11.87 4.34
C ILE A 117 -9.73 -11.75 4.92
N GLU A 118 -9.89 -10.93 5.96
CA GLU A 118 -11.13 -10.77 6.70
C GLU A 118 -11.50 -9.29 6.82
N ALA A 119 -12.78 -9.00 6.63
CA ALA A 119 -13.34 -7.68 6.86
C ALA A 119 -13.55 -7.43 8.35
N VAL A 120 -13.06 -6.29 8.86
CA VAL A 120 -13.23 -5.87 10.25
C VAL A 120 -13.63 -4.40 10.27
N PRO A 121 -14.65 -3.97 11.04
CA PRO A 121 -14.99 -2.55 11.13
C PRO A 121 -13.80 -1.70 11.60
N ALA A 122 -13.62 -0.52 11.02
CA ALA A 122 -12.52 0.39 11.35
C ALA A 122 -12.49 0.75 12.84
N SER A 123 -13.67 0.84 13.48
CA SER A 123 -13.78 1.08 14.93
C SER A 123 -13.19 -0.04 15.79
N GLU A 124 -13.27 -1.29 15.33
CA GLU A 124 -12.71 -2.46 16.02
C GLU A 124 -11.19 -2.55 15.79
N ILE A 125 -10.71 -2.22 14.58
CA ILE A 125 -9.27 -2.08 14.29
C ILE A 125 -8.65 -1.00 15.18
N ASN A 126 -9.23 0.21 15.19
CA ASN A 126 -8.77 1.36 15.98
C ASN A 126 -8.71 1.09 17.49
N ARG A 127 -9.53 0.15 18.00
CA ARG A 127 -9.49 -0.24 19.42
C ARG A 127 -8.22 -1.02 19.77
N VAL A 128 -7.62 -1.73 18.82
CA VAL A 128 -6.41 -2.52 19.01
C VAL A 128 -5.17 -1.76 18.55
N TYR A 129 -5.25 -1.13 17.38
CA TYR A 129 -4.19 -0.33 16.77
C TYR A 129 -4.76 1.03 16.34
N PRO A 130 -4.74 2.06 17.20
CA PRO A 130 -5.41 3.35 16.95
C PRO A 130 -4.92 4.15 15.74
N THR A 131 -3.74 3.80 15.21
CA THR A 131 -3.09 4.47 14.09
C THR A 131 -3.18 3.67 12.79
N ALA A 132 -3.57 2.40 12.86
CA ALA A 132 -3.59 1.51 11.70
C ALA A 132 -4.96 1.54 10.99
N ALA A 133 -4.96 1.68 9.67
CA ALA A 133 -6.17 1.52 8.87
C ALA A 133 -6.51 0.04 8.67
N CYS A 134 -5.50 -0.75 8.37
CA CYS A 134 -5.47 -2.19 8.16
C CYS A 134 -4.19 -2.75 8.79
N PHE A 135 -4.08 -4.07 8.94
CA PHE A 135 -2.84 -4.70 9.39
C PHE A 135 -2.78 -6.20 9.11
N ILE A 136 -1.55 -6.73 9.09
CA ILE A 136 -1.24 -8.17 9.07
C ILE A 136 -0.95 -8.71 10.47
N VAL A 137 -1.42 -9.93 10.74
CA VAL A 137 -1.00 -10.72 11.91
C VAL A 137 -0.40 -12.06 11.46
N PRO A 138 0.90 -12.30 11.68
CA PRO A 138 1.52 -13.56 11.29
C PRO A 138 1.01 -14.72 12.17
N GLY A 139 0.84 -15.88 11.53
CA GLY A 139 0.39 -17.13 12.13
C GLY A 139 -1.10 -17.19 12.52
N GLU A 140 -1.84 -16.10 12.34
CA GLU A 140 -3.27 -16.03 12.62
C GLU A 140 -4.11 -16.41 11.39
N ARG A 141 -5.38 -16.76 11.61
CA ARG A 141 -6.34 -17.14 10.56
C ARG A 141 -7.65 -16.36 10.60
N GLY A 142 -7.87 -15.55 11.63
CA GLY A 142 -9.05 -14.67 11.67
C GLY A 142 -9.19 -13.83 12.93
N TRP A 143 -10.15 -12.90 12.90
CA TRP A 143 -10.33 -11.84 13.89
C TRP A 143 -10.70 -12.39 15.28
N LYS A 144 -11.61 -13.38 15.30
CA LYS A 144 -12.09 -13.95 16.56
C LYS A 144 -10.99 -14.68 17.33
N SER A 145 -10.07 -15.36 16.65
CA SER A 145 -8.90 -16.01 17.28
C SER A 145 -7.86 -14.98 17.70
N PHE A 146 -7.62 -13.96 16.87
CA PHE A 146 -6.76 -12.83 17.21
C PHE A 146 -7.14 -12.13 18.51
N LEU A 147 -8.44 -11.89 18.73
CA LEU A 147 -8.96 -11.27 19.96
C LEU A 147 -8.89 -12.18 21.18
N ARG A 148 -8.98 -13.51 21.00
CA ARG A 148 -8.85 -14.48 22.10
C ARG A 148 -7.39 -14.67 22.52
N GLY A 149 -6.45 -14.49 21.60
CA GLY A 149 -5.03 -14.56 21.87
C GLY A 149 -4.61 -13.45 22.84
N ARG A 150 -3.91 -13.82 23.92
CA ARG A 150 -3.30 -12.81 24.79
C ARG A 150 -2.24 -12.04 23.99
N PRO A 151 -2.07 -10.71 24.18
CA PRO A 151 -1.12 -9.92 23.40
C PRO A 151 0.32 -10.48 23.42
N ASP A 152 0.77 -11.02 24.54
CA ASP A 152 2.09 -11.67 24.72
C ASP A 152 2.24 -13.00 23.97
N ALA A 153 1.13 -13.65 23.64
CA ALA A 153 1.10 -14.92 22.93
C ALA A 153 0.91 -14.76 21.42
N ARG A 154 0.69 -13.52 20.93
CA ARG A 154 0.59 -13.26 19.50
C ARG A 154 1.97 -13.46 18.86
N LEU A 155 1.97 -14.22 17.77
CA LEU A 155 3.18 -14.43 17.00
C LEU A 155 3.67 -13.09 16.45
N ARG A 156 4.90 -12.75 16.80
CA ARG A 156 5.60 -11.58 16.27
C ARG A 156 6.33 -11.99 15.00
N TRP A 157 6.49 -11.05 14.08
CA TRP A 157 7.31 -11.26 12.88
C TRP A 157 8.72 -11.71 13.25
N SER A 158 9.38 -11.03 14.19
CA SER A 158 10.72 -11.38 14.69
C SER A 158 10.84 -12.75 15.36
N ALA A 159 9.72 -13.31 15.82
CA ALA A 159 9.70 -14.65 16.42
C ALA A 159 9.53 -15.77 15.37
N GLN A 160 9.28 -15.43 14.10
CA GLN A 160 9.16 -16.41 13.03
C GLN A 160 10.53 -16.80 12.48
N THR A 161 10.63 -18.04 11.99
CA THR A 161 11.76 -18.48 11.17
C THR A 161 11.37 -18.68 9.70
N GLU A 162 10.06 -18.70 9.42
CA GLU A 162 9.43 -18.88 8.11
C GLU A 162 7.98 -18.36 8.19
N LEU A 163 7.43 -17.82 7.09
CA LEU A 163 6.00 -17.54 7.02
C LEU A 163 5.22 -18.83 6.70
N LYS A 164 4.30 -19.19 7.59
CA LYS A 164 3.42 -20.36 7.43
C LYS A 164 1.94 -20.00 7.33
N GLY A 165 1.59 -18.82 7.80
CA GLY A 165 0.30 -18.21 7.52
C GLY A 165 0.22 -16.80 8.09
N ALA A 166 -0.82 -16.08 7.70
CA ALA A 166 -1.12 -14.74 8.18
C ALA A 166 -2.61 -14.43 8.01
N ALA A 167 -3.12 -13.55 8.87
CA ALA A 167 -4.42 -12.90 8.67
C ALA A 167 -4.21 -11.44 8.29
N ILE A 168 -4.98 -10.96 7.32
CA ILE A 168 -5.07 -9.55 6.90
C ILE A 168 -6.46 -9.05 7.29
N PHE A 169 -6.51 -7.93 8.01
CA PHE A 169 -7.77 -7.31 8.43
C PHE A 169 -8.00 -5.99 7.68
N LEU A 170 -9.12 -5.90 6.95
CA LEU A 170 -9.46 -4.76 6.10
C LEU A 170 -10.68 -3.97 6.61
N PRO A 171 -10.62 -2.62 6.64
CA PRO A 171 -11.69 -1.76 7.15
C PRO A 171 -12.81 -1.52 6.12
N VAL A 172 -13.76 -2.44 5.98
CA VAL A 172 -14.79 -2.38 4.91
C VAL A 172 -15.84 -1.27 5.05
N ASP A 173 -15.88 -0.58 6.18
CA ASP A 173 -16.75 0.58 6.47
C ASP A 173 -16.05 1.94 6.19
N THR A 174 -14.92 1.92 5.47
CA THR A 174 -14.18 3.09 5.00
C THR A 174 -14.47 3.39 3.52
N THR A 175 -13.68 4.27 2.89
CA THR A 175 -13.90 4.55 1.46
C THR A 175 -13.48 3.35 0.62
N PRO A 176 -14.12 3.10 -0.54
CA PRO A 176 -13.70 2.00 -1.40
C PRO A 176 -12.27 2.10 -1.93
N GLN A 177 -11.64 3.28 -1.88
CA GLN A 177 -10.23 3.42 -2.23
C GLN A 177 -9.34 2.96 -1.07
N ASP A 178 -9.65 3.37 0.18
CA ASP A 178 -8.91 2.92 1.37
C ASP A 178 -8.85 1.38 1.45
N VAL A 179 -9.96 0.70 1.14
CA VAL A 179 -10.00 -0.79 1.13
C VAL A 179 -9.09 -1.37 0.04
N ARG A 180 -8.99 -0.72 -1.12
CA ARG A 180 -8.12 -1.18 -2.23
C ARG A 180 -6.64 -0.95 -1.93
N ASP A 181 -6.33 0.20 -1.33
CA ASP A 181 -4.96 0.56 -0.95
C ASP A 181 -4.47 -0.44 0.10
N CYS A 182 -5.25 -0.62 1.18
CA CYS A 182 -5.00 -1.65 2.19
C CYS A 182 -4.90 -3.06 1.61
N LEU A 183 -5.79 -3.45 0.68
CA LEU A 183 -5.72 -4.77 0.04
C LEU A 183 -4.40 -4.98 -0.71
N ASN A 184 -3.91 -3.95 -1.41
CA ASN A 184 -2.66 -4.05 -2.16
C ASN A 184 -1.45 -4.09 -1.23
N GLU A 185 -1.39 -3.18 -0.27
CA GLU A 185 -0.29 -3.04 0.66
C GLU A 185 -0.16 -4.29 1.53
N GLU A 186 -1.21 -4.63 2.26
CA GLU A 186 -1.17 -5.72 3.24
C GLU A 186 -0.93 -7.08 2.57
N LEU A 187 -1.51 -7.33 1.39
CA LEU A 187 -1.25 -8.58 0.69
C LEU A 187 0.20 -8.68 0.21
N THR A 188 0.81 -7.57 -0.23
CA THR A 188 2.20 -7.59 -0.70
C THR A 188 3.19 -7.68 0.45
N GLN A 189 2.93 -6.98 1.56
CA GLN A 189 3.74 -7.07 2.77
C GLN A 189 3.63 -8.45 3.45
N ALA A 190 2.44 -9.06 3.46
CA ALA A 190 2.22 -10.40 3.99
C ALA A 190 3.10 -11.49 3.36
N LEU A 191 3.74 -11.20 2.20
CA LEU A 191 4.66 -12.09 1.50
C LEU A 191 6.10 -12.05 2.04
N GLY A 192 6.45 -11.13 2.94
CA GLY A 192 7.77 -11.06 3.57
C GLY A 192 8.31 -9.65 3.85
N PRO A 193 8.16 -8.65 2.95
CA PRO A 193 8.54 -7.28 3.23
C PRO A 193 7.62 -6.69 4.30
N ALA A 194 8.09 -6.59 5.55
CA ALA A 194 7.27 -6.20 6.69
C ALA A 194 7.64 -4.81 7.24
N ASN A 195 8.26 -3.99 6.41
CA ASN A 195 8.70 -2.64 6.74
C ASN A 195 8.16 -1.63 5.74
N ASP A 196 7.93 -0.42 6.22
CA ASP A 196 7.61 0.74 5.41
C ASP A 196 8.76 1.73 5.43
N LEU A 197 9.08 2.25 4.25
CA LEU A 197 10.23 3.12 4.03
C LEU A 197 9.78 4.35 3.25
N TYR A 198 9.54 5.44 3.98
CA TYR A 198 9.21 6.74 3.40
C TYR A 198 10.23 7.29 2.41
N ARG A 199 11.46 6.75 2.39
CA ARG A 199 12.47 7.09 1.38
C ARG A 199 12.25 6.44 0.00
N LEU A 200 11.22 5.60 -0.20
CA LEU A 200 10.96 4.86 -1.44
C LEU A 200 9.80 5.47 -2.26
N PRO A 201 10.03 6.54 -3.04
CA PRO A 201 8.95 7.29 -3.70
C PRO A 201 8.13 6.49 -4.72
N ASP A 202 8.59 5.33 -5.13
CA ASP A 202 8.02 4.49 -6.19
C ASP A 202 7.56 3.13 -5.67
N SER A 203 7.23 3.03 -4.38
CA SER A 203 6.80 1.79 -3.71
C SER A 203 5.44 1.99 -3.06
N ILE A 204 4.63 0.92 -3.00
CA ILE A 204 3.45 0.90 -2.13
C ILE A 204 3.84 0.88 -0.64
N TRP A 205 5.02 0.36 -0.29
CA TRP A 205 5.57 0.34 1.08
C TRP A 205 6.23 1.67 1.47
N ASN A 206 5.75 2.76 0.88
CA ASN A 206 6.06 4.12 1.27
C ASN A 206 4.72 4.74 1.65
N ASP A 207 4.40 4.67 2.95
CA ASP A 207 3.13 5.06 3.58
C ASP A 207 2.75 6.57 3.40
N ASP A 208 3.25 7.22 2.34
CA ASP A 208 2.85 8.52 1.85
C ASP A 208 1.49 8.53 1.12
N ASN A 209 0.91 7.35 0.88
CA ASN A 209 -0.37 7.11 0.20
C ASN A 209 -0.46 7.63 -1.25
N PHE A 210 0.68 7.82 -1.95
CA PHE A 210 0.64 8.17 -3.38
C PHE A 210 0.44 6.96 -4.29
N HIS A 211 0.96 5.78 -3.91
CA HIS A 211 0.85 4.57 -4.71
C HIS A 211 -0.16 3.59 -4.11
N GLY A 212 -1.43 3.68 -4.50
CA GLY A 212 -2.48 2.75 -4.06
C GLY A 212 -2.44 1.34 -4.68
N ILE A 213 -1.47 1.06 -5.55
CA ILE A 213 -1.26 -0.27 -6.17
C ILE A 213 0.21 -0.63 -6.16
N ALA A 214 0.51 -1.93 -6.02
CA ALA A 214 1.87 -2.44 -6.08
C ALA A 214 2.56 -2.05 -7.39
N THR A 215 3.70 -1.39 -7.31
CA THR A 215 4.46 -0.85 -8.43
C THR A 215 5.40 -1.89 -9.05
N SER A 216 6.12 -1.51 -10.10
CA SER A 216 7.18 -2.34 -10.67
C SER A 216 8.39 -2.50 -9.74
N PHE A 217 8.62 -1.55 -8.82
CA PHE A 217 9.61 -1.69 -7.76
C PHE A 217 9.22 -2.83 -6.80
N ASP A 218 7.98 -2.81 -6.31
CA ASP A 218 7.47 -3.81 -5.37
C ASP A 218 7.50 -5.22 -5.99
N MET A 219 7.06 -5.32 -7.25
CA MET A 219 7.12 -6.57 -8.01
C MET A 219 8.56 -7.08 -8.22
N LEU A 220 9.53 -6.19 -8.43
CA LEU A 220 10.95 -6.59 -8.52
C LEU A 220 11.50 -7.07 -7.18
N MET A 221 11.14 -6.43 -6.06
CA MET A 221 11.57 -6.83 -4.72
C MET A 221 11.00 -8.21 -4.40
N LEU A 222 9.69 -8.41 -4.59
CA LEU A 222 9.03 -9.70 -4.41
C LEU A 222 9.61 -10.79 -5.34
N ARG A 223 9.84 -10.47 -6.61
CA ARG A 223 10.51 -11.41 -7.54
C ARG A 223 11.88 -11.84 -7.06
N THR A 224 12.62 -10.93 -6.45
CA THR A 224 13.97 -11.19 -5.91
C THR A 224 13.88 -12.03 -4.64
N LEU A 225 12.91 -11.72 -3.76
CA LEU A 225 12.65 -12.44 -2.51
C LEU A 225 12.30 -13.91 -2.75
N TYR A 226 11.51 -14.19 -3.79
CA TYR A 226 11.06 -15.54 -4.10
C TYR A 226 12.00 -16.34 -5.02
N ARG A 227 13.22 -15.85 -5.27
CA ARG A 227 14.23 -16.63 -5.99
C ARG A 227 14.68 -17.84 -5.17
N PRO A 228 14.92 -19.00 -5.81
CA PRO A 228 15.28 -20.23 -5.11
C PRO A 228 16.59 -20.13 -4.32
N GLU A 229 17.47 -19.18 -4.67
CA GLU A 229 18.71 -18.91 -3.95
C GLU A 229 18.51 -18.23 -2.59
N LEU A 230 17.32 -17.66 -2.33
CA LEU A 230 16.92 -17.08 -1.05
C LEU A 230 15.95 -18.02 -0.33
N LYS A 231 16.21 -18.25 0.96
CA LYS A 231 15.43 -19.15 1.81
C LYS A 231 15.19 -18.52 3.17
N SER A 232 14.05 -18.84 3.76
CA SER A 232 13.72 -18.40 5.11
C SER A 232 14.80 -18.82 6.12
N GLY A 233 15.08 -17.95 7.09
CA GLY A 233 16.14 -18.14 8.09
C GLY A 233 17.56 -17.77 7.63
N MET A 234 17.76 -17.36 6.36
CA MET A 234 19.06 -16.79 5.95
C MET A 234 19.31 -15.45 6.65
N SER A 235 20.53 -15.24 7.17
CA SER A 235 20.91 -13.97 7.80
C SER A 235 20.97 -12.82 6.79
N ARG A 236 20.95 -11.58 7.28
CA ARG A 236 21.09 -10.37 6.46
C ARG A 236 22.34 -10.42 5.58
N GLU A 237 23.47 -10.88 6.12
CA GLU A 237 24.75 -11.00 5.40
C GLU A 237 24.70 -12.09 4.32
N GLN A 238 24.07 -13.22 4.63
CA GLN A 238 23.91 -14.32 3.67
C GLN A 238 23.07 -13.88 2.47
N VAL A 239 22.00 -13.11 2.71
CA VAL A 239 21.17 -12.53 1.66
C VAL A 239 21.95 -11.46 0.90
N ALA A 240 22.59 -10.53 1.60
CA ALA A 240 23.39 -9.45 0.99
C ALA A 240 24.46 -9.99 0.03
N ALA A 241 25.13 -11.08 0.39
CA ALA A 241 26.13 -11.73 -0.48
C ALA A 241 25.55 -12.30 -1.78
N ARG A 242 24.25 -12.64 -1.81
CA ARG A 242 23.56 -13.23 -2.97
C ARG A 242 22.90 -12.17 -3.86
N LEU A 243 22.49 -11.04 -3.30
CA LEU A 243 21.74 -9.99 -4.00
C LEU A 243 22.40 -9.47 -5.28
N PRO A 244 23.72 -9.21 -5.36
CA PRO A 244 24.32 -8.68 -6.59
C PRO A 244 24.07 -9.57 -7.81
N LYS A 245 24.31 -10.88 -7.69
CA LYS A 245 24.10 -11.84 -8.78
C LYS A 245 22.62 -12.03 -9.10
N LEU A 246 21.75 -11.98 -8.08
CA LEU A 246 20.31 -12.09 -8.27
C LEU A 246 19.75 -10.89 -9.03
N LEU A 247 20.09 -9.67 -8.59
CA LEU A 247 19.64 -8.42 -9.19
C LEU A 247 20.23 -8.21 -10.58
N ASP A 248 21.45 -8.67 -10.87
CA ASP A 248 21.99 -8.63 -12.23
C ASP A 248 21.21 -9.50 -13.22
N ARG A 249 20.47 -10.50 -12.73
CA ARG A 249 19.60 -11.37 -13.52
C ARG A 249 18.15 -10.88 -13.54
N THR A 250 17.63 -10.41 -12.41
CA THR A 250 16.23 -9.94 -12.31
C THR A 250 16.07 -8.49 -12.76
N ASN A 251 17.10 -7.65 -12.66
CA ASN A 251 17.11 -6.27 -13.13
C ASN A 251 18.40 -5.94 -13.92
N PRO A 252 18.53 -6.40 -15.18
CA PRO A 252 19.70 -6.09 -16.00
C PRO A 252 19.93 -4.59 -16.24
N ALA A 253 18.86 -3.78 -16.26
CA ALA A 253 18.93 -2.33 -16.46
C ALA A 253 19.67 -1.60 -15.32
N GLY A 254 19.68 -2.19 -14.11
CA GLY A 254 20.38 -1.63 -12.95
C GLY A 254 21.87 -1.96 -12.89
N ARG A 255 22.37 -2.83 -13.80
CA ARG A 255 23.77 -3.26 -13.80
C ARG A 255 24.70 -2.09 -14.11
N GLY A 256 25.72 -1.90 -13.28
CA GLY A 256 26.75 -0.88 -13.49
C GLY A 256 26.29 0.56 -13.29
N LYS A 257 25.00 0.81 -13.01
CA LYS A 257 24.52 2.14 -12.66
C LYS A 257 25.14 2.62 -11.34
N PRO A 258 25.57 3.88 -11.26
CA PRO A 258 26.12 4.44 -10.02
C PRO A 258 25.06 4.47 -8.93
N ARG A 259 25.51 4.42 -7.67
CA ARG A 259 24.63 4.68 -6.53
C ARG A 259 24.15 6.12 -6.56
N GLN A 260 22.91 6.35 -6.16
CA GLN A 260 22.39 7.70 -5.98
C GLN A 260 22.61 8.17 -4.54
N ALA A 261 22.95 9.45 -4.38
CA ALA A 261 22.96 10.08 -3.06
C ALA A 261 21.52 10.18 -2.55
N ARG A 262 21.28 9.71 -1.32
CA ARG A 262 19.96 9.68 -0.68
C ARG A 262 20.12 9.80 0.82
N ASN A 263 19.10 10.34 1.48
CA ASN A 263 19.06 10.33 2.94
C ASN A 263 18.57 8.97 3.43
N PRO A 264 19.00 8.54 4.62
CA PRO A 264 18.42 7.38 5.28
C PRO A 264 16.94 7.61 5.62
N GLU A 265 16.32 6.55 6.14
CA GLU A 265 14.99 6.67 6.74
C GLU A 265 15.04 7.57 7.98
N SER A 266 13.97 8.33 8.22
CA SER A 266 13.91 9.32 9.31
C SER A 266 12.68 9.11 10.17
N ARG A 267 12.85 8.44 11.32
CA ARG A 267 11.77 8.25 12.30
C ARG A 267 11.18 9.56 12.81
N ALA A 268 12.01 10.60 12.93
CA ALA A 268 11.55 11.92 13.36
C ALA A 268 10.61 12.55 12.32
N TRP A 269 10.93 12.37 11.03
CA TRP A 269 10.05 12.81 9.94
C TRP A 269 8.79 11.94 9.86
N GLY A 270 8.93 10.61 9.89
CA GLY A 270 7.82 9.65 9.84
C GLY A 270 6.77 9.90 10.93
N GLY A 271 7.19 9.94 12.19
CA GLY A 271 6.25 10.23 13.30
C GLY A 271 5.62 11.61 13.22
N ALA A 272 6.29 12.61 12.63
CA ALA A 272 5.72 13.93 12.39
C ALA A 272 4.66 13.91 11.28
N ILE A 273 4.92 13.25 10.15
CA ILE A 273 3.98 13.18 9.04
C ILE A 273 2.75 12.33 9.40
N GLU A 274 2.92 11.19 10.09
CA GLU A 274 1.83 10.35 10.59
C GLU A 274 0.92 11.13 11.54
N THR A 275 1.52 11.87 12.48
CA THR A 275 0.75 12.73 13.39
C THR A 275 -0.03 13.79 12.62
N ALA A 276 0.54 14.37 11.56
CA ALA A 276 -0.12 15.36 10.72
C ALA A 276 -1.29 14.77 9.90
N LEU A 277 -1.16 13.53 9.45
CA LEU A 277 -2.18 12.82 8.65
C LEU A 277 -3.30 12.23 9.50
N SER A 278 -3.02 11.86 10.76
CA SER A 278 -3.98 11.24 11.67
C SER A 278 -5.28 12.05 11.84
N ARG A 279 -6.43 11.38 11.60
CA ARG A 279 -7.77 11.98 11.77
C ARG A 279 -8.18 12.11 13.24
N SER A 280 -7.59 11.32 14.14
CA SER A 280 -7.88 11.35 15.57
C SER A 280 -7.09 12.43 16.31
N THR A 281 -6.02 12.96 15.72
CA THR A 281 -5.20 14.03 16.31
C THR A 281 -5.89 15.40 16.17
N PRO A 282 -5.89 16.26 17.21
CA PRO A 282 -6.44 17.62 17.11
C PRO A 282 -5.77 18.46 16.02
N THR A 283 -6.56 19.26 15.27
CA THR A 283 -6.09 20.05 14.11
C THR A 283 -4.83 20.87 14.39
N LYS A 284 -4.77 21.58 15.53
CA LYS A 284 -3.60 22.39 15.90
C LYS A 284 -2.33 21.54 15.97
N ARG A 285 -2.42 20.36 16.60
CA ARG A 285 -1.28 19.45 16.73
C ARG A 285 -0.86 18.89 15.38
N ARG A 286 -1.82 18.58 14.51
CA ARG A 286 -1.55 18.15 13.13
C ARG A 286 -0.78 19.20 12.33
N GLN A 287 -1.16 20.47 12.47
CA GLN A 287 -0.46 21.61 11.83
C GLN A 287 0.98 21.74 12.33
N GLU A 288 1.18 21.80 13.65
CA GLU A 288 2.53 21.84 14.25
C GLU A 288 3.41 20.67 13.77
N SER A 289 2.85 19.48 13.69
CA SER A 289 3.56 18.29 13.19
C SER A 289 3.89 18.37 11.69
N ALA A 290 3.00 18.93 10.86
CA ALA A 290 3.27 19.15 9.44
C ALA A 290 4.38 20.20 9.21
N GLU A 291 4.41 21.25 10.03
CA GLU A 291 5.50 22.25 10.03
C GLU A 291 6.85 21.59 10.39
N ILE A 292 6.87 20.75 11.43
CA ILE A 292 8.07 19.98 11.84
C ILE A 292 8.53 19.04 10.72
N ALA A 293 7.62 18.28 10.12
CA ALA A 293 7.95 17.38 9.01
C ALA A 293 8.55 18.15 7.82
N THR A 294 7.98 19.32 7.49
CA THR A 294 8.47 20.20 6.42
C THR A 294 9.88 20.71 6.73
N GLN A 295 10.14 21.15 7.96
CA GLN A 295 11.47 21.60 8.37
C GLN A 295 12.52 20.48 8.24
N ILE A 296 12.23 19.29 8.79
CA ILE A 296 13.15 18.15 8.72
C ILE A 296 13.44 17.78 7.26
N ALA A 297 12.42 17.73 6.41
CA ALA A 297 12.59 17.41 5.00
C ALA A 297 13.37 18.49 4.22
N ALA A 298 13.21 19.77 4.56
CA ALA A 298 13.96 20.86 3.95
C ALA A 298 15.45 20.85 4.34
N GLU A 299 15.80 20.25 5.48
CA GLU A 299 17.18 20.11 5.96
C GLU A 299 17.91 18.89 5.36
N MET A 300 17.18 17.94 4.77
CA MET A 300 17.74 16.75 4.12
C MET A 300 18.71 17.10 2.97
N ARG A 301 19.80 16.33 2.82
CA ARG A 301 20.83 16.57 1.80
C ARG A 301 21.22 15.24 1.12
N PRO A 302 20.84 15.03 -0.16
CA PRO A 302 20.07 15.94 -1.02
C PRO A 302 18.62 16.10 -0.54
N VAL A 303 17.95 17.19 -0.89
CA VAL A 303 16.50 17.29 -0.64
C VAL A 303 15.80 16.21 -1.47
N ASP A 304 14.86 15.50 -0.85
CA ASP A 304 14.10 14.45 -1.51
C ASP A 304 12.58 14.68 -1.45
N HIS A 305 11.82 13.71 -1.97
CA HIS A 305 10.38 13.84 -2.19
C HIS A 305 9.57 14.05 -0.91
N ARG A 306 10.13 13.68 0.26
CA ARG A 306 9.48 13.90 1.55
C ARG A 306 9.19 15.37 1.83
N LEU A 307 9.93 16.31 1.21
CA LEU A 307 9.60 17.73 1.28
C LEU A 307 8.28 18.04 0.56
N ALA A 308 8.09 17.51 -0.65
CA ALA A 308 6.83 17.69 -1.39
C ALA A 308 5.64 17.07 -0.64
N VAL A 309 5.82 15.88 -0.05
CA VAL A 309 4.80 15.22 0.79
C VAL A 309 4.43 16.09 2.00
N SER A 310 5.44 16.68 2.66
CA SER A 310 5.26 17.53 3.84
C SER A 310 4.52 18.82 3.49
N LEU A 311 4.91 19.47 2.39
CA LEU A 311 4.26 20.68 1.88
C LEU A 311 2.82 20.44 1.46
N LEU A 312 2.52 19.33 0.76
CA LEU A 312 1.13 18.96 0.43
C LEU A 312 0.28 18.74 1.68
N THR A 313 0.85 18.10 2.70
CA THR A 313 0.16 17.86 3.97
C THR A 313 -0.10 19.18 4.71
N LEU A 314 0.91 20.04 4.83
CA LEU A 314 0.80 21.35 5.46
C LEU A 314 -0.23 22.23 4.74
N GLY A 315 -0.13 22.35 3.41
CA GLY A 315 -1.07 23.14 2.61
C GLY A 315 -2.52 22.67 2.76
N ARG A 316 -2.77 21.35 2.84
CA ARG A 316 -4.12 20.80 3.09
C ARG A 316 -4.66 21.21 4.45
N LEU A 317 -3.82 21.19 5.49
CA LEU A 317 -4.20 21.57 6.84
C LEU A 317 -4.44 23.09 6.98
N ASP A 318 -3.67 23.89 6.25
CA ASP A 318 -3.74 25.35 6.31
C ASP A 318 -4.73 26.00 5.34
N LEU A 319 -5.26 25.25 4.37
CA LEU A 319 -6.14 25.76 3.32
C LEU A 319 -7.31 26.63 3.83
N ARG A 320 -7.91 26.27 4.98
CA ARG A 320 -9.02 27.04 5.56
C ARG A 320 -8.57 28.29 6.32
N ARG A 321 -7.35 28.28 6.86
CA ARG A 321 -6.79 29.31 7.75
C ARG A 321 -6.04 30.38 6.95
N ASP A 322 -5.17 29.95 6.06
CA ASP A 322 -4.35 30.79 5.19
C ASP A 322 -4.29 30.17 3.77
N PRO A 323 -5.30 30.46 2.93
CA PRO A 323 -5.34 29.96 1.56
C PRO A 323 -4.14 30.41 0.71
N ALA A 324 -3.53 31.55 1.03
CA ALA A 324 -2.40 32.08 0.29
C ALA A 324 -1.11 31.31 0.62
N ALA A 325 -0.90 30.93 1.90
CA ALA A 325 0.17 30.03 2.29
C ALA A 325 -0.02 28.64 1.68
N ALA A 326 -1.21 28.05 1.81
CA ALA A 326 -1.51 26.74 1.24
C ALA A 326 -1.26 26.69 -0.28
N ALA A 327 -1.63 27.74 -1.02
CA ALA A 327 -1.37 27.83 -2.46
C ALA A 327 0.14 27.85 -2.80
N ARG A 328 0.97 28.49 -1.96
CA ARG A 328 2.43 28.46 -2.12
C ARG A 328 2.98 27.06 -1.87
N ASP A 329 2.55 26.41 -0.79
CA ASP A 329 3.01 25.06 -0.43
C ASP A 329 2.65 24.04 -1.52
N PHE A 330 1.41 24.10 -2.04
CA PHE A 330 0.98 23.25 -3.15
C PHE A 330 1.78 23.51 -4.43
N SER A 331 2.03 24.77 -4.75
CA SER A 331 2.83 25.13 -5.93
C SER A 331 4.26 24.60 -5.79
N GLU A 332 4.90 24.78 -4.64
CA GLU A 332 6.26 24.30 -4.38
C GLU A 332 6.35 22.78 -4.41
N ALA A 333 5.42 22.09 -3.75
CA ALA A 333 5.35 20.62 -3.79
C ALA A 333 5.19 20.08 -5.22
N TYR A 334 4.37 20.74 -6.04
CA TYR A 334 4.20 20.41 -7.45
C TYR A 334 5.49 20.63 -8.23
N GLN A 335 6.19 21.76 -8.05
CA GLN A 335 7.48 22.02 -8.73
C GLN A 335 8.51 20.95 -8.35
N LEU A 336 8.68 20.67 -7.05
CA LEU A 336 9.60 19.66 -6.54
C LEU A 336 9.31 18.27 -7.13
N SER A 337 8.03 17.88 -7.16
CA SER A 337 7.61 16.60 -7.72
C SER A 337 7.88 16.51 -9.21
N ARG A 338 7.57 17.59 -9.96
CA ARG A 338 7.80 17.67 -11.40
C ARG A 338 9.27 17.65 -11.78
N GLU A 339 10.12 18.34 -11.04
CA GLU A 339 11.56 18.32 -11.24
C GLU A 339 12.16 16.94 -10.98
N LYS A 340 11.66 16.24 -9.96
CA LYS A 340 12.20 14.95 -9.55
C LYS A 340 11.68 13.77 -10.38
N PHE A 341 10.40 13.75 -10.70
CA PHE A 341 9.72 12.59 -11.29
C PHE A 341 9.21 12.83 -12.72
N GLY A 342 9.18 14.08 -13.17
CA GLY A 342 8.64 14.47 -14.48
C GLY A 342 7.12 14.63 -14.47
N VAL A 343 6.57 15.07 -15.60
CA VAL A 343 5.15 15.48 -15.76
C VAL A 343 4.14 14.34 -15.87
N ASN A 344 4.60 13.09 -15.91
CA ASN A 344 3.74 11.91 -16.05
C ASN A 344 3.68 11.12 -14.73
N ASP A 345 4.22 11.66 -13.65
CA ASP A 345 4.15 11.04 -12.34
C ASP A 345 2.79 11.32 -11.68
N ILE A 346 2.35 10.44 -10.79
CA ILE A 346 1.07 10.62 -10.07
C ILE A 346 1.06 11.88 -9.19
N ARG A 347 2.23 12.41 -8.83
CA ARG A 347 2.40 13.63 -8.03
C ARG A 347 2.30 14.92 -8.86
N THR A 348 2.14 14.83 -10.18
CA THR A 348 2.13 15.98 -11.12
C THR A 348 0.90 15.97 -12.02
#